data_AF-A0A6G1IJT8-F1
#
_entry.id   AF-A0A6G1IJT8-F1
#
_cell.length_a   1.000
_cell.length_b   1.000
_cell.length_c   1.000
_cell.angle_alpha   90.00
_cell.angle_beta   90.00
_cell.angle_gamma   90.00
#
_symmetry.space_group_name_H-M   'P 1'
#
loop_
_entity.id
_entity.type
_entity.pdbx_description
1 polymer ?
#
loop_
_entity_poly.entity_id
_entity_poly.type
_entity_poly.pdbx_seq_one_letter_code
_entity_poly.pdbx_strand_id
1 'polypeptide(L)'
;KPINRRAWTFQEQALAQRVLFYASHTLQWRYKSGTKNLGNSLYEASGTSLGILTKEENGKLEEMRRWHTIINIYSMRDMSLPEDKLPAIAGLTERFSDVLGPEYYAGIWSNGSFNAVLNQLCWRSARGTCTRPNRYRAPSWSWAS
;
A
#
# COMPACT_ATOMS: atom_id res chain seq x y z
N LYS A 1 3.61 -8.08 19.90
CA LYS A 1 4.12 -7.30 18.74
C LYS A 1 2.92 -6.78 17.95
N PRO A 2 2.84 -5.48 17.59
CA PRO A 2 1.68 -4.94 16.90
C PRO A 2 1.60 -5.50 15.46
N ILE A 3 0.43 -6.02 15.09
CA ILE A 3 0.21 -6.79 13.86
C ILE A 3 0.31 -5.94 12.58
N ASN A 4 -0.02 -4.64 12.69
CA ASN A 4 0.03 -3.65 11.59
C ASN A 4 1.43 -3.40 11.01
N ARG A 5 2.49 -3.87 11.67
CA ARG A 5 3.85 -3.83 11.12
C ARG A 5 4.12 -4.95 10.13
N ARG A 6 3.30 -6.01 10.07
CA ARG A 6 3.53 -7.15 9.16
C ARG A 6 2.98 -6.84 7.77
N ALA A 7 3.80 -7.03 6.73
CA ALA A 7 3.42 -6.70 5.35
C ALA A 7 2.17 -7.45 4.86
N TRP A 8 2.02 -8.75 5.15
CA TRP A 8 0.85 -9.55 4.72
C TRP A 8 -0.48 -9.02 5.27
N THR A 9 -0.49 -8.37 6.45
CA THR A 9 -1.70 -7.76 7.03
C THR A 9 -2.15 -6.50 6.29
N PHE A 10 -1.33 -5.97 5.37
CA PHE A 10 -1.69 -4.78 4.61
C PHE A 10 -2.86 -5.04 3.66
N GLN A 11 -2.85 -6.16 2.92
CA GLN A 11 -3.97 -6.56 2.07
C GLN A 11 -5.24 -6.74 2.89
N GLU A 12 -5.17 -7.44 4.02
CA GLU A 12 -6.32 -7.63 4.90
C GLU A 12 -6.86 -6.31 5.45
N GLN A 13 -5.99 -5.38 5.86
CA GLN A 13 -6.40 -4.06 6.31
C GLN A 13 -7.01 -3.20 5.21
N ALA A 14 -6.47 -3.29 4.00
CA ALA A 14 -6.87 -2.47 2.88
C ALA A 14 -8.18 -2.98 2.26
N LEU A 15 -8.31 -4.29 2.04
CA LEU A 15 -9.46 -4.90 1.37
C LEU A 15 -10.63 -5.19 2.32
N ALA A 16 -10.41 -5.26 3.63
CA ALA A 16 -11.49 -5.53 4.57
C ALA A 16 -12.52 -4.39 4.59
N GLN A 17 -13.80 -4.76 4.44
CA GLN A 17 -14.90 -3.80 4.49
C GLN A 17 -15.09 -3.18 5.88
N ARG A 18 -14.62 -3.87 6.92
CA ARG A 18 -14.75 -3.52 8.34
C ARG A 18 -13.52 -4.03 9.10
N VAL A 19 -12.78 -3.15 9.75
CA VAL A 19 -11.59 -3.51 10.55
C VAL A 19 -11.71 -2.91 11.94
N LEU A 20 -11.58 -3.76 12.95
CA LEU A 20 -11.45 -3.33 14.34
C LEU A 20 -9.97 -3.26 14.69
N PHE A 21 -9.46 -2.07 14.96
CA PHE A 21 -8.12 -1.86 15.48
C PHE A 21 -8.17 -1.89 17.01
N TYR A 22 -7.44 -2.84 17.58
CA TYR A 22 -7.18 -2.91 19.02
C TYR A 22 -5.76 -2.40 19.28
N ALA A 23 -5.63 -1.21 19.87
CA ALA A 23 -4.38 -0.65 20.35
C ALA A 23 -4.40 -0.56 21.88
N SER A 24 -3.23 -0.43 22.50
CA SER A 24 -3.10 -0.47 23.96
C SER A 24 -3.96 0.56 24.71
N HIS A 25 -4.34 1.66 24.05
CA HIS A 25 -5.14 2.73 24.65
C HIS A 25 -6.37 3.12 23.81
N THR A 26 -6.63 2.43 22.70
CA THR A 26 -7.73 2.78 21.80
C THR A 26 -8.36 1.56 21.16
N LEU A 27 -9.68 1.64 20.99
CA LEU A 27 -10.43 0.74 20.14
C LEU A 27 -10.98 1.57 18.98
N GLN A 28 -10.60 1.25 17.74
CA GLN A 28 -11.12 1.97 16.57
C GLN A 28 -11.86 1.02 15.64
N TRP A 29 -13.08 1.39 15.27
CA TRP A 29 -13.84 0.74 14.22
C TRP A 29 -13.68 1.50 12.92
N ARG A 30 -13.10 0.86 11.90
CA ARG A 30 -12.90 1.44 10.58
C ARG A 30 -13.83 0.77 9.57
N TYR A 31 -14.48 1.58 8.75
CA TYR A 31 -15.37 1.16 7.66
C TYR A 31 -15.12 2.02 6.42
N LYS A 32 -15.74 1.66 5.29
CA LYS A 32 -15.47 2.27 3.97
C LYS A 32 -15.54 3.80 3.91
N SER A 33 -16.33 4.44 4.77
CA SER A 33 -16.57 5.89 4.74
C SER A 33 -16.17 6.60 6.04
N GLY A 34 -15.43 5.95 6.95
CA GLY A 34 -15.02 6.60 8.18
C GLY A 34 -14.28 5.72 9.17
N THR A 35 -13.74 6.38 10.20
CA THR A 35 -13.20 5.73 11.39
C THR A 35 -13.96 6.26 12.60
N LYS A 36 -14.42 5.36 13.47
CA LYS A 36 -15.07 5.68 14.73
C LYS A 36 -14.23 5.16 15.89
N ASN A 37 -13.79 6.05 16.76
CA ASN A 37 -13.19 5.65 18.04
C ASN A 37 -14.31 5.14 18.96
N LEU A 38 -14.09 3.98 19.57
CA LEU A 38 -14.98 3.36 20.55
C LEU A 38 -14.42 3.66 21.95
N GLY A 39 -15.28 4.19 22.82
CA GLY A 39 -14.87 4.84 24.07
C GLY A 39 -14.28 6.24 23.82
N ASN A 40 -14.21 7.09 24.84
CA ASN A 40 -13.71 8.48 24.77
C ASN A 40 -12.19 8.58 24.50
N SER A 41 -11.66 7.69 23.66
CA SER A 41 -10.29 7.62 23.22
C SER A 41 -9.90 8.89 22.45
N LEU A 42 -9.06 9.73 23.07
CA LEU A 42 -8.49 10.95 22.49
C LEU A 42 -7.39 10.68 21.45
N TYR A 43 -6.93 9.44 21.33
CA TYR A 43 -5.81 9.10 20.46
C TYR A 43 -6.34 8.73 19.07
N GLU A 44 -6.20 9.66 18.12
CA GLU A 44 -6.42 9.39 16.71
C GLU A 44 -5.19 8.62 16.20
N ALA A 45 -5.33 7.31 15.97
CA ALA A 45 -4.23 6.55 15.39
C ALA A 45 -3.85 7.19 14.05
N SER A 46 -2.63 7.70 13.96
CA SER A 46 -1.97 8.23 12.76
C SER A 46 -1.69 7.15 11.70
N GLY A 47 -2.56 6.14 11.60
CA GLY A 47 -2.58 5.20 10.51
C GLY A 47 -3.29 5.86 9.34
N THR A 48 -2.56 6.04 8.25
CA THR A 48 -3.03 6.62 6.98
C THR A 48 -4.46 6.21 6.69
N SER A 49 -5.34 7.21 6.54
CA SER A 49 -6.75 6.97 6.26
C SER A 49 -6.85 6.10 4.99
N LEU A 50 -7.61 5.01 5.06
CA LEU A 50 -7.87 4.12 3.93
C LEU A 50 -8.93 4.68 2.97
N GLY A 51 -9.18 6.01 3.00
CA GLY A 51 -9.79 6.73 1.89
C GLY A 51 -9.06 6.46 0.56
N ILE A 52 -7.83 5.94 0.63
CA ILE A 52 -7.04 5.44 -0.49
C ILE A 52 -7.79 4.44 -1.39
N LEU A 53 -8.75 3.66 -0.86
CA LEU A 53 -9.52 2.69 -1.64
C LEU A 53 -10.96 3.10 -1.93
N THR A 54 -11.39 4.31 -1.53
CA THR A 54 -12.74 4.78 -1.88
C THR A 54 -12.86 4.88 -3.40
N LYS A 55 -14.00 4.40 -3.94
CA LYS A 55 -14.37 4.56 -5.35
C LYS A 55 -14.88 5.99 -5.57
N GLU A 56 -14.03 6.97 -5.31
CA GLU A 56 -14.26 8.30 -5.85
C GLU A 56 -13.74 8.31 -7.30
N GLU A 57 -14.49 8.87 -8.24
CA GLU A 57 -14.07 9.04 -9.63
C GLU A 57 -12.90 10.03 -9.68
N ASN A 58 -11.69 9.51 -9.60
CA ASN A 58 -10.47 10.31 -9.60
C ASN A 58 -9.75 10.15 -10.93
N GLY A 59 -9.15 11.25 -11.39
CA GLY A 59 -8.32 11.22 -12.60
C GLY A 59 -7.08 10.34 -12.39
N LYS A 60 -6.50 9.86 -13.50
CA LYS A 60 -5.29 9.01 -13.53
C LYS A 60 -4.15 9.51 -12.63
N LEU A 61 -3.93 10.82 -12.56
CA LEU A 61 -2.86 11.40 -11.75
C LEU A 61 -3.07 11.17 -10.24
N GLU A 62 -4.30 11.33 -9.74
CA GLU A 62 -4.63 11.11 -8.34
C GLU A 62 -4.54 9.64 -7.95
N GLU A 63 -5.03 8.74 -8.82
CA GLU A 63 -4.91 7.30 -8.62
C GLU A 63 -3.43 6.84 -8.62
N MET A 64 -2.60 7.45 -9.47
CA MET A 64 -1.17 7.19 -9.46
C MET A 64 -0.49 7.65 -8.15
N ARG A 65 -0.88 8.80 -7.60
CA ARG A 65 -0.39 9.26 -6.28
C ARG A 65 -0.84 8.35 -5.14
N ARG A 66 -2.07 7.85 -5.20
CA ARG A 66 -2.60 6.86 -4.23
C ARG A 66 -1.81 5.57 -4.29
N TRP A 67 -1.53 5.06 -5.49
CA TRP A 67 -0.68 3.88 -5.68
C TRP A 67 0.74 4.07 -5.09
N HIS A 68 1.38 5.21 -5.34
CA HIS A 68 2.68 5.52 -4.72
C HIS A 68 2.61 5.60 -3.19
N THR A 69 1.54 6.17 -2.64
CA THR A 69 1.32 6.22 -1.18
C THR A 69 1.22 4.81 -0.60
N ILE A 70 0.47 3.93 -1.26
CA ILE A 70 0.38 2.51 -0.90
C ILE A 70 1.78 1.86 -0.90
N ILE A 71 2.54 1.98 -2.00
CA ILE A 71 3.87 1.38 -2.11
C ILE A 71 4.80 1.88 -1.00
N ASN A 72 4.79 3.18 -0.70
CA ASN A 72 5.61 3.76 0.35
C ASN A 72 5.28 3.16 1.71
N ILE A 73 4.00 3.09 2.07
CA ILE A 73 3.54 2.49 3.33
C ILE A 73 3.90 1.01 3.40
N TYR A 74 3.61 0.28 2.33
CA TYR A 74 3.84 -1.15 2.24
C TYR A 74 5.34 -1.49 2.33
N SER A 75 6.20 -0.73 1.64
CA SER A 75 7.66 -0.90 1.66
C SER A 75 8.29 -0.62 3.03
N MET A 76 7.61 0.16 3.88
CA MET A 76 8.04 0.42 5.26
C MET A 76 7.58 -0.64 6.26
N ARG A 77 6.82 -1.66 5.85
CA ARG A 77 6.37 -2.75 6.74
C ARG A 77 7.41 -3.86 6.83
N ASP A 78 7.42 -4.55 7.96
CA ASP A 78 8.26 -5.70 8.20
C ASP A 78 7.67 -6.93 7.48
N MET A 79 8.39 -7.44 6.48
CA MET A 79 8.00 -8.64 5.75
C MET A 79 8.47 -9.89 6.50
N SER A 80 7.52 -10.75 6.86
CA SER A 80 7.85 -12.09 7.39
C SER A 80 8.36 -13.03 6.28
N LEU A 81 7.83 -12.86 5.06
CA LEU A 81 8.26 -13.60 3.87
C LEU A 81 8.63 -12.57 2.78
N PRO A 82 9.92 -12.22 2.63
CA PRO A 82 10.35 -11.18 1.69
C PRO A 82 10.11 -11.52 0.22
N GLU A 83 9.95 -12.81 -0.09
CA GLU A 83 9.67 -13.35 -1.44
C GLU A 83 8.27 -12.94 -1.92
N ASP A 84 7.31 -12.81 -1.00
CA ASP A 84 5.91 -12.51 -1.33
C ASP A 84 5.61 -11.01 -1.50
N LYS A 85 6.63 -10.17 -1.69
CA LYS A 85 6.46 -8.71 -1.71
C LYS A 85 5.48 -8.23 -2.78
N LEU A 86 5.59 -8.73 -4.02
CA LEU A 86 4.67 -8.40 -5.12
C LEU A 86 3.34 -9.18 -5.05
N PRO A 87 3.33 -10.51 -4.82
CA PRO A 87 2.07 -11.25 -4.65
C PRO A 87 1.17 -10.68 -3.54
N ALA A 88 1.75 -10.30 -2.40
CA ALA A 88 1.01 -9.74 -1.27
C ALA A 88 0.57 -8.27 -1.48
N ILE A 89 0.78 -7.67 -2.65
CA ILE A 89 0.13 -6.40 -3.04
C ILE A 89 -0.70 -6.53 -4.32
N ALA A 90 -0.59 -7.66 -5.04
CA ALA A 90 -1.29 -7.90 -6.30
C ALA A 90 -2.81 -7.80 -6.18
N GLY A 91 -3.41 -8.22 -5.05
CA GLY A 91 -4.85 -8.09 -4.83
C GLY A 91 -5.37 -6.64 -4.80
N LEU A 92 -4.49 -5.64 -4.69
CA LEU A 92 -4.89 -4.23 -4.79
C LEU A 92 -4.85 -3.71 -6.23
N THR A 93 -4.12 -4.34 -7.14
CA THR A 93 -3.85 -3.78 -8.48
C THR A 93 -5.11 -3.71 -9.32
N GLU A 94 -6.04 -4.65 -9.17
CA GLU A 94 -7.31 -4.72 -9.91
C GLU A 94 -8.10 -3.40 -9.83
N ARG A 95 -8.20 -2.79 -8.64
CA ARG A 95 -8.85 -1.48 -8.45
C ARG A 95 -8.19 -0.38 -9.28
N PHE A 96 -6.86 -0.41 -9.35
CA PHE A 96 -6.10 0.62 -10.06
C PHE A 96 -6.13 0.38 -11.57
N SER A 97 -6.26 -0.88 -12.01
CA SER A 97 -6.35 -1.24 -13.43
C SER A 97 -7.51 -0.55 -14.14
N ASP A 98 -8.64 -0.40 -13.46
CA ASP A 98 -9.84 0.27 -14.00
C ASP A 98 -9.55 1.70 -14.48
N VAL A 99 -8.61 2.41 -13.84
CA VAL A 99 -8.30 3.82 -14.11
C VAL A 99 -6.94 3.99 -14.81
N LEU A 100 -5.91 3.28 -14.35
CA LEU A 100 -4.53 3.40 -14.85
C LEU A 100 -4.28 2.55 -16.10
N GLY A 101 -5.19 1.66 -16.45
CA GLY A 101 -5.12 0.78 -17.63
C GLY A 101 -4.74 -0.65 -17.26
N PRO A 102 -4.48 -1.53 -18.25
CA PRO A 102 -4.13 -2.92 -17.99
C PRO A 102 -2.61 -3.16 -17.86
N GLU A 103 -1.78 -2.20 -18.26
CA GLU A 103 -0.33 -2.34 -18.41
C GLU A 103 0.41 -2.13 -17.08
N TYR A 104 0.43 -3.18 -16.26
CA TYR A 104 1.12 -3.24 -14.97
C TYR A 104 2.30 -4.21 -14.99
N TYR A 105 3.47 -3.74 -14.59
CA TYR A 105 4.71 -4.49 -14.60
C TYR A 105 5.43 -4.38 -13.25
N ALA A 106 5.40 -5.46 -12.47
CA ALA A 106 6.13 -5.60 -11.20
C ALA A 106 6.09 -4.35 -10.29
N GLY A 107 4.92 -3.72 -10.15
CA GLY A 107 4.76 -2.53 -9.31
C GLY A 107 4.69 -1.19 -10.03
N ILE A 108 4.86 -1.18 -11.36
CA ILE A 108 4.90 0.02 -12.21
C ILE A 108 3.76 -0.02 -13.23
N TRP A 109 3.09 1.11 -13.42
CA TRP A 109 2.06 1.32 -14.42
C TRP A 109 2.62 2.04 -15.65
N SER A 110 2.35 1.52 -16.85
CA SER A 110 2.68 2.24 -18.10
C SER A 110 1.84 3.52 -18.24
N ASN A 111 0.56 3.42 -17.89
CA ASN A 111 -0.42 4.51 -18.00
C ASN A 111 -0.45 5.17 -19.39
N GLY A 112 -0.07 4.42 -20.44
CA GLY A 112 0.01 4.92 -21.82
C GLY A 112 1.04 6.05 -22.04
N SER A 113 1.97 6.28 -21.12
CA SER A 113 2.96 7.37 -21.20
C SER A 113 4.33 6.95 -20.73
N PHE A 114 5.34 7.07 -21.60
CA PHE A 114 6.73 6.78 -21.28
C PHE A 114 7.25 7.61 -20.08
N ASN A 115 6.86 8.88 -19.98
CA ASN A 115 7.26 9.75 -18.87
C ASN A 115 6.68 9.27 -17.52
N ALA A 116 5.49 8.65 -17.52
CA ALA A 116 4.92 8.09 -16.31
C ALA A 116 5.75 6.91 -15.80
N VAL A 117 6.24 6.05 -16.70
CA VAL A 117 7.13 4.93 -16.36
C VAL A 117 8.45 5.43 -15.79
N LEU A 118 9.08 6.41 -16.44
CA LEU A 118 10.36 6.96 -15.97
C LEU A 118 10.27 7.51 -14.55
N ASN A 119 9.22 8.27 -14.23
CA ASN A 119 9.02 8.80 -12.89
C ASN A 119 8.89 7.70 -11.83
N GLN A 120 8.30 6.56 -12.20
CA GLN A 120 8.14 5.41 -11.31
C GLN A 120 9.44 4.63 -11.10
N LEU A 121 10.40 4.70 -12.02
CA LEU A 121 11.72 4.09 -11.88
C LEU A 121 12.63 4.86 -10.92
N CYS A 122 12.32 6.12 -10.64
CA CYS A 122 13.07 6.99 -9.72
C CYS A 122 12.75 6.76 -8.23
N TRP A 123 12.32 5.54 -7.87
CA TRP A 123 12.02 5.20 -6.48
C TRP A 123 13.28 5.15 -5.63
N ARG A 124 13.14 5.42 -4.33
CA ARG A 124 14.23 5.34 -3.35
C ARG A 124 13.74 4.73 -2.05
N SER A 125 14.63 4.05 -1.34
CA SER A 125 14.30 3.52 -0.02
C SER A 125 14.16 4.65 1.00
N ALA A 126 13.01 4.70 1.67
CA ALA A 126 12.80 5.60 2.81
C ALA A 126 13.66 5.21 4.03
N ARG A 127 14.15 3.97 4.11
CA ARG A 127 14.96 3.45 5.22
C ARG A 127 16.47 3.73 5.06
N GLY A 128 16.89 4.42 3.99
CA GLY A 128 18.28 4.81 3.72
C GLY A 128 19.20 3.67 3.27
N THR A 129 19.14 2.51 3.92
CA THR A 129 19.90 1.31 3.54
C THR A 129 18.96 0.20 3.08
N CYS A 130 19.22 -0.36 1.89
CA CYS A 130 18.57 -1.55 1.38
C CYS A 130 19.65 -2.56 0.98
N THR A 131 19.59 -3.75 1.56
CA THR A 131 20.42 -4.88 1.14
C THR A 131 19.71 -5.65 0.03
N ARG A 132 20.44 -6.03 -1.02
CA ARG A 132 19.92 -6.91 -2.06
C ARG A 132 19.49 -8.25 -1.42
N PRO A 133 18.27 -8.74 -1.69
CA PRO A 133 17.84 -10.03 -1.16
C PRO A 133 18.69 -11.16 -1.74
N ASN A 134 18.98 -12.17 -0.93
CA ASN A 134 19.72 -13.37 -1.36
C ASN A 134 18.92 -14.25 -2.35
N ARG A 135 17.60 -14.09 -2.38
CA ARG A 135 16.70 -14.82 -3.28
C ARG A 135 15.97 -13.84 -4.18
N TYR A 136 15.71 -14.27 -5.41
CA TYR A 136 14.95 -13.48 -6.36
C TYR A 136 13.51 -13.30 -5.87
N ARG A 137 13.03 -12.05 -5.88
CA ARG A 137 11.65 -11.68 -5.54
C ARG A 137 11.01 -10.68 -6.50
N ALA A 138 11.83 -9.93 -7.22
CA ALA A 138 11.41 -8.93 -8.19
C ALA A 138 12.59 -8.54 -9.11
N PRO A 139 12.31 -8.02 -10.31
CA PRO A 139 13.32 -7.42 -11.18
C PRO A 139 14.08 -6.27 -10.49
N SER A 140 15.33 -6.01 -10.90
CA SER A 140 16.19 -4.96 -10.30
C SER A 140 15.66 -3.54 -10.47
N TRP A 141 14.83 -3.30 -11.48
CA TRP A 141 14.21 -2.01 -11.75
C TRP A 141 12.92 -1.77 -10.94
N SER A 142 12.41 -2.78 -10.23
CA SER A 142 11.21 -2.67 -9.39
C SER A 142 11.58 -2.22 -7.98
N TRP A 143 10.74 -1.38 -7.36
CA TRP A 143 10.81 -1.03 -5.93
C TRP A 143 10.70 -2.25 -5.01
N ALA A 144 10.20 -3.37 -5.55
CA ALA A 144 10.12 -4.63 -4.84
C ALA A 144 11.45 -5.39 -4.78
N SER A 145 12.50 -4.96 -5.50
CA SER A 145 13.84 -5.56 -5.44
C SER A 145 14.40 -5.55 -4.02
#